data_AF-A0A089VQD1-F1
#
_entry.id   AF-A0A089VQD1-F1
#
_cell.length_a   1.000
_cell.length_b   1.000
_cell.length_c   1.000
_cell.angle_alpha   90.00
_cell.angle_beta   90.00
_cell.angle_gamma   90.00
#
_symmetry.space_group_name_H-M   'P 1'
#
loop_
_entity.id
_entity.type
_entity.pdbx_description
1 polymer ?
#
loop_
_entity_poly.entity_id
_entity_poly.type
_entity_poly.pdbx_seq_one_letter_code
_entity_poly.pdbx_strand_id
1 'polypeptide(L)'
;TSFTDFPTAAPPPPITTPTIITTSSWMDSRLWSRLPQPLVDRILAFLPVPDFFRARSVCKRWYGLLYSNSFLQLYLHVSPRQHWFIFFTHKTPNTTNIYRNNNLDDGEGEGEGEGEGGGIVSSSRAYLFDPYEVKWYTISFPIIPLGFSPATSSGGLVCWVSDEPGLKNLYLHNPVVGSVTQLPPTRRPRLFPSVGLSVTPSSVDLILAGDDMISPYAVKNLTAETFHIDSNGFYSVWDTTSPLPRLCSLESGQMVHSHGRSYCMNYSPFSVLAYDVSSNAWWKIQAPMRRFLRSPCLVESNGNIILVAAVEKSKLNVPRSLRMWILQGCGTQWAEIERMPQQLYAHFEQLEEGRGFHCVGSGHFIIIMIKAL
;
A
#
# COMPACT_ATOMS: atom_id res chain seq x y z
N THR A 1 93.20 -33.79 42.12
CA THR A 1 92.15 -34.19 43.07
C THR A 1 91.37 -32.93 43.41
N SER A 2 90.32 -32.68 42.61
CA SER A 2 89.53 -31.45 42.58
C SER A 2 88.43 -31.44 43.65
N PHE A 3 88.15 -30.22 44.13
CA PHE A 3 87.12 -29.84 45.09
C PHE A 3 85.70 -29.89 44.50
N THR A 4 84.76 -30.27 45.38
CA THR A 4 83.35 -29.83 45.58
C THR A 4 82.36 -29.79 44.42
N ASP A 5 81.20 -30.45 44.60
CA ASP A 5 79.89 -29.81 44.38
C ASP A 5 78.74 -30.53 45.12
N PHE A 6 77.76 -29.73 45.57
CA PHE A 6 76.61 -30.05 46.44
C PHE A 6 75.52 -30.90 45.74
N PRO A 7 74.68 -31.64 46.49
CA PRO A 7 73.54 -32.35 45.91
C PRO A 7 72.36 -31.41 45.59
N THR A 8 71.95 -31.42 44.33
CA THR A 8 70.83 -30.66 43.76
C THR A 8 69.48 -31.22 44.23
N ALA A 9 68.60 -30.34 44.71
CA ALA A 9 67.23 -30.68 45.12
C ALA A 9 66.33 -31.04 43.92
N ALA A 10 65.39 -31.96 44.14
CA ALA A 10 64.41 -32.42 43.15
C ALA A 10 63.41 -31.31 42.74
N PRO A 11 62.90 -31.31 41.49
CA PRO A 11 61.98 -30.28 41.03
C PRO A 11 60.58 -30.45 41.63
N PRO A 12 59.82 -29.35 41.86
CA PRO A 12 58.44 -29.42 42.33
C PRO A 12 57.50 -29.93 41.22
N PRO A 13 56.35 -30.52 41.58
CA PRO A 13 55.38 -31.01 40.60
C PRO A 13 54.73 -29.84 39.84
N PRO A 14 54.26 -30.07 38.60
CA PRO A 14 53.66 -29.03 37.80
C PRO A 14 52.35 -28.53 38.41
N ILE A 15 52.27 -27.21 38.59
CA ILE A 15 51.06 -26.50 39.00
C ILE A 15 50.05 -26.62 37.86
N THR A 16 48.96 -27.36 38.10
CA THR A 16 47.78 -27.36 37.24
C THR A 16 47.08 -26.00 37.37
N THR A 17 47.38 -25.09 36.45
CA THR A 17 46.57 -23.90 36.23
C THR A 17 45.16 -24.35 35.80
N PRO A 18 44.09 -23.88 36.45
CA PRO A 18 42.75 -24.18 35.97
C PRO A 18 42.60 -23.49 34.63
N THR A 19 42.45 -24.30 33.58
CA THR A 19 42.03 -23.81 32.27
C THR A 19 40.65 -23.20 32.47
N ILE A 20 40.58 -21.87 32.58
CA ILE A 20 39.30 -21.17 32.46
C ILE A 20 38.89 -21.38 31.02
N ILE A 21 38.10 -22.43 30.79
CA ILE A 21 37.33 -22.59 29.58
C ILE A 21 36.35 -21.42 29.62
N THR A 22 36.71 -20.33 28.97
CA THR A 22 35.75 -19.31 28.58
C THR A 22 34.83 -19.95 27.56
N THR A 23 33.88 -20.75 28.03
CA THR A 23 32.69 -21.03 27.24
C THR A 23 32.05 -19.67 27.04
N SER A 24 32.27 -19.06 25.88
CA SER A 24 31.34 -18.05 25.38
C SER A 24 30.02 -18.77 25.16
N SER A 25 29.28 -19.05 26.24
CA SER A 25 27.93 -19.60 26.19
C SER A 25 27.03 -18.45 25.80
N TRP A 26 27.17 -17.99 24.56
CA TRP A 26 26.14 -17.21 23.92
C TRP A 26 24.91 -18.12 23.87
N MET A 27 24.05 -17.96 24.90
CA MET A 27 22.91 -18.79 25.28
C MET A 27 23.24 -20.19 25.86
N ASP A 28 23.03 -20.37 27.18
CA ASP A 28 23.06 -21.69 27.85
C ASP A 28 21.89 -22.57 27.41
N SER A 29 22.18 -23.58 26.59
CA SER A 29 21.17 -24.49 26.03
C SER A 29 20.30 -25.18 27.08
N ARG A 30 20.78 -25.36 28.31
CA ARG A 30 20.01 -25.97 29.42
C ARG A 30 18.86 -25.07 29.89
N LEU A 31 19.05 -23.76 29.82
CA LEU A 31 18.03 -22.76 30.17
C LEU A 31 17.08 -22.55 28.99
N TRP A 32 17.61 -22.31 27.78
CA TRP A 32 16.79 -21.91 26.63
C TRP A 32 15.96 -23.05 26.03
N SER A 33 16.42 -24.31 26.11
CA SER A 33 15.64 -25.48 25.63
C SER A 33 14.39 -25.78 26.45
N ARG A 34 14.28 -25.20 27.66
CA ARG A 34 13.17 -25.43 28.60
C ARG A 34 12.14 -24.31 28.59
N LEU A 35 12.27 -23.33 27.70
CA LEU A 35 11.32 -22.23 27.60
C LEU A 35 9.89 -22.75 27.33
N PRO A 36 8.90 -22.34 28.14
CA PRO A 36 7.50 -22.63 27.87
C PRO A 36 7.08 -22.19 26.47
N GLN A 37 6.33 -23.05 25.78
CA GLN A 37 5.86 -22.80 24.41
C GLN A 37 5.13 -21.44 24.24
N PRO A 38 4.27 -20.98 25.17
CA PRO A 38 3.64 -19.67 25.05
C PRO A 38 4.63 -18.50 25.04
N LEU A 39 5.78 -18.63 25.73
CA LEU A 39 6.82 -17.60 25.70
C LEU A 39 7.57 -17.62 24.38
N VAL A 40 7.84 -18.80 23.82
CA VAL A 40 8.44 -18.92 22.47
C VAL A 40 7.53 -18.29 21.43
N ASP A 41 6.22 -18.58 21.47
CA ASP A 41 5.25 -18.00 20.55
C ASP A 41 5.21 -16.47 20.71
N ARG A 42 5.27 -15.95 21.94
CA ARG A 42 5.35 -14.49 22.16
C ARG A 42 6.63 -13.88 21.61
N ILE A 43 7.78 -14.53 21.77
CA ILE A 43 9.06 -14.07 21.20
C ILE A 43 8.98 -14.04 19.67
N LEU A 44 8.48 -15.10 19.04
CA LEU A 44 8.30 -15.15 17.60
C LEU A 44 7.29 -14.10 17.10
N ALA A 45 6.27 -13.78 17.90
CA ALA A 45 5.29 -12.75 17.58
C ALA A 45 5.84 -11.31 17.57
N PHE A 46 7.02 -11.08 18.17
CA PHE A 46 7.72 -9.79 18.10
C PHE A 46 8.61 -9.64 16.85
N LEU A 47 8.87 -10.73 16.12
CA LEU A 47 9.72 -10.67 14.94
C LEU A 47 9.03 -9.89 13.83
N PRO A 48 9.74 -9.02 13.10
CA PRO A 48 9.26 -8.48 11.83
C PRO A 48 8.86 -9.59 10.85
N VAL A 49 7.96 -9.26 9.93
CA VAL A 49 7.44 -10.23 8.95
C VAL A 49 8.56 -10.96 8.20
N PRO A 50 9.64 -10.32 7.70
CA PRO A 50 10.69 -11.05 6.98
C PRO A 50 11.41 -12.07 7.88
N ASP A 51 11.64 -11.74 9.14
CA ASP A 51 12.35 -12.60 10.09
C ASP A 51 11.46 -13.73 10.59
N PHE A 52 10.17 -13.47 10.80
CA PHE A 52 9.20 -14.52 11.07
C PHE A 52 9.08 -15.52 9.90
N PHE A 53 9.06 -15.02 8.66
CA PHE A 53 9.06 -15.88 7.47
C PHE A 53 10.37 -16.65 7.30
N ARG A 54 11.52 -16.15 7.79
CA ARG A 54 12.77 -16.92 7.84
C ARG A 54 12.69 -18.00 8.92
N ALA A 55 12.13 -17.69 10.08
CA ALA A 55 12.00 -18.61 11.21
C ALA A 55 11.23 -19.91 10.85
N ARG A 56 10.35 -19.87 9.85
CA ARG A 56 9.63 -21.06 9.36
C ARG A 56 10.53 -22.23 8.92
N SER A 57 11.80 -21.97 8.57
CA SER A 57 12.75 -23.02 8.17
C SER A 57 13.34 -23.80 9.35
N VAL A 58 13.17 -23.31 10.58
CA VAL A 58 13.79 -23.88 11.78
C VAL A 58 13.15 -25.22 12.18
N CYS A 59 11.82 -25.29 12.24
CA CYS A 59 11.12 -26.53 12.54
C CYS A 59 9.66 -26.55 12.05
N LYS A 60 9.06 -27.75 11.96
CA LYS A 60 7.65 -27.93 11.54
C LYS A 60 6.65 -27.14 12.38
N ARG A 61 6.91 -27.00 13.70
CA ARG A 61 6.04 -26.21 14.59
C ARG A 61 6.03 -24.74 14.17
N TRP A 62 7.21 -24.15 13.97
CA TRP A 62 7.32 -22.73 13.61
C TRP A 62 6.73 -22.46 12.23
N TYR A 63 6.92 -23.38 11.28
CA TYR A 63 6.19 -23.35 10.01
C TYR A 63 4.66 -23.39 10.22
N GLY A 64 4.18 -24.25 11.11
CA GLY A 64 2.75 -24.34 11.45
C GLY A 64 2.15 -23.06 12.05
N LEU A 65 2.95 -22.18 12.66
CA LEU A 65 2.47 -20.91 13.22
C LEU A 65 1.92 -19.95 12.15
N LEU A 66 2.39 -20.07 10.90
CA LEU A 66 1.88 -19.29 9.76
C LEU A 66 0.39 -19.53 9.49
N TYR A 67 -0.15 -20.64 9.98
CA TYR A 67 -1.53 -21.07 9.74
C TYR A 67 -2.33 -21.13 11.05
N SER A 68 -1.74 -20.72 12.18
CA SER A 68 -2.40 -20.74 13.48
C SER A 68 -3.12 -19.42 13.75
N ASN A 69 -4.46 -19.44 13.78
CA ASN A 69 -5.26 -18.24 14.05
C ASN A 69 -4.90 -17.57 15.38
N SER A 70 -4.69 -18.35 16.45
CA SER A 70 -4.32 -17.81 17.76
C SER A 70 -2.95 -17.13 17.74
N PHE A 71 -1.98 -17.71 17.03
CA PHE A 71 -0.67 -17.10 16.88
C PHE A 71 -0.73 -15.85 16.02
N LEU A 72 -1.43 -15.89 14.89
CA LEU A 72 -1.57 -14.74 13.99
C LEU A 72 -2.30 -13.57 14.68
N GLN A 73 -3.31 -13.85 15.51
CA GLN A 73 -3.95 -12.82 16.35
C GLN A 73 -2.96 -12.19 17.34
N LEU A 74 -2.15 -13.01 18.02
CA LEU A 74 -1.09 -12.52 18.90
C LEU A 74 -0.06 -11.67 18.12
N TYR A 75 0.37 -12.16 16.96
CA TYR A 75 1.31 -11.50 16.07
C TYR A 75 0.79 -10.12 15.64
N LEU A 76 -0.47 -10.03 15.18
CA LEU A 76 -1.09 -8.76 14.79
C LEU A 76 -1.18 -7.75 15.94
N HIS A 77 -1.26 -8.24 17.18
CA HIS A 77 -1.34 -7.38 18.37
C HIS A 77 0.03 -6.89 18.84
N VAL A 78 1.08 -7.69 18.67
CA VAL A 78 2.38 -7.49 19.32
C VAL A 78 3.49 -7.10 18.34
N SER A 79 3.43 -7.57 17.09
CA SER A 79 4.45 -7.28 16.08
C SER A 79 4.52 -5.77 15.83
N PRO A 80 5.74 -5.19 15.76
CA PRO A 80 5.93 -3.84 15.27
C PRO A 80 5.29 -3.69 13.89
N ARG A 81 4.54 -2.60 13.68
CA ARG A 81 4.00 -2.29 12.35
C ARG A 81 5.12 -1.77 11.46
N GLN A 82 5.47 -2.55 10.46
CA GLN A 82 6.35 -2.12 9.38
C GLN A 82 5.51 -1.64 8.19
N HIS A 83 6.06 -0.67 7.48
CA HIS A 83 5.44 -0.02 6.32
C HIS A 83 6.31 -0.31 5.12
N TRP A 84 5.70 -0.89 4.08
CA TRP A 84 6.35 -1.17 2.82
C TRP A 84 5.48 -0.67 1.67
N PHE A 85 6.13 -0.34 0.57
CA PHE A 85 5.47 0.20 -0.61
C PHE A 85 5.61 -0.77 -1.75
N ILE A 86 4.49 -1.21 -2.33
CA ILE A 86 4.48 -2.11 -3.48
C ILE A 86 4.30 -1.27 -4.74
N PHE A 87 5.19 -1.49 -5.70
CA PHE A 87 5.19 -0.84 -7.00
C PHE A 87 4.93 -1.86 -8.08
N PHE A 88 4.08 -1.49 -9.04
CA PHE A 88 3.78 -2.28 -10.21
C PHE A 88 4.37 -1.59 -11.43
N THR A 89 4.83 -2.37 -12.41
CA THR A 89 5.21 -1.82 -13.71
C THR A 89 3.97 -1.22 -14.38
N HIS A 90 4.11 0.00 -14.90
CA HIS A 90 3.03 0.66 -15.61
C HIS A 90 2.63 -0.18 -16.83
N LYS A 91 1.38 -0.63 -16.89
CA LYS A 91 0.82 -1.21 -18.11
C LYS A 91 0.41 -0.04 -18.99
N THR A 92 0.92 0.04 -20.22
CA THR A 92 0.33 0.95 -21.22
C THR A 92 -1.13 0.53 -21.40
N PRO A 93 -2.13 1.41 -21.18
CA PRO A 93 -3.51 1.08 -21.48
C PRO A 93 -3.59 0.70 -22.96
N ASN A 94 -4.14 -0.47 -23.29
CA ASN A 94 -4.50 -0.78 -24.66
C ASN A 94 -5.60 0.22 -25.08
N THR A 95 -5.19 1.30 -25.73
CA THR A 95 -6.07 2.37 -26.25
C THR A 95 -6.97 1.91 -27.40
N THR A 96 -6.90 0.64 -27.80
CA THR A 96 -7.66 0.06 -28.92
C THR A 96 -9.15 -0.16 -28.62
N ASN A 97 -9.59 -0.16 -27.35
CA ASN A 97 -11.00 -0.41 -27.01
C ASN A 97 -11.87 0.85 -26.91
N ILE A 98 -11.30 2.06 -27.04
CA ILE A 98 -12.05 3.32 -26.86
C ILE A 98 -12.88 3.71 -28.10
N TYR A 99 -12.62 3.11 -29.28
CA TYR A 99 -13.31 3.43 -30.54
C TYR A 99 -13.95 2.23 -31.25
N ARG A 100 -14.39 1.18 -30.56
CA ARG A 100 -15.24 0.17 -31.21
C ARG A 100 -16.69 0.64 -31.23
N ASN A 101 -16.96 1.67 -32.04
CA ASN A 101 -18.32 2.04 -32.37
C ASN A 101 -18.89 1.00 -33.36
N ASN A 102 -20.08 0.50 -33.07
CA ASN A 102 -20.83 -0.39 -33.93
C ASN A 102 -21.15 0.32 -35.26
N ASN A 103 -20.39 0.01 -36.30
CA ASN A 103 -20.89 0.02 -37.67
C ASN A 103 -20.44 -1.28 -38.31
N LEU A 104 -21.41 -2.12 -38.63
CA LEU A 104 -21.27 -3.14 -39.67
C LEU A 104 -20.92 -2.39 -40.95
N ASP A 105 -19.73 -2.63 -41.49
CA ASP A 105 -19.54 -2.58 -42.93
C ASP A 105 -18.47 -3.59 -43.32
N ASP A 106 -18.84 -4.46 -44.25
CA ASP A 106 -18.01 -5.49 -44.82
C ASP A 106 -16.87 -4.85 -45.63
N GLY A 107 -15.65 -5.28 -45.37
CA GLY A 107 -14.47 -4.81 -46.10
C GLY A 107 -13.29 -5.71 -45.85
N GLU A 108 -13.13 -6.71 -46.72
CA GLU A 108 -11.97 -7.59 -46.80
C GLU A 108 -10.68 -6.76 -46.92
N GLY A 109 -9.72 -7.05 -46.05
CA GLY A 109 -8.38 -6.47 -46.05
C GLY A 109 -7.45 -7.42 -45.34
N GLU A 110 -6.85 -8.32 -46.12
CA GLU A 110 -5.84 -9.28 -45.71
C GLU A 110 -4.64 -8.57 -45.08
N GLY A 111 -4.31 -8.96 -43.85
CA GLY A 111 -3.11 -8.54 -43.14
C GLY A 111 -2.65 -9.71 -42.28
N GLU A 112 -1.75 -10.50 -42.83
CA GLU A 112 -1.11 -11.64 -42.18
C GLU A 112 -0.41 -11.21 -40.88
N GLY A 113 -0.89 -11.74 -39.77
CA GLY A 113 -0.26 -11.67 -38.47
C GLY A 113 -0.62 -12.94 -37.72
N GLU A 114 0.34 -13.84 -37.63
CA GLU A 114 0.23 -15.18 -37.06
C GLU A 114 -0.48 -15.17 -35.69
N GLY A 115 -1.67 -15.76 -35.67
CA GLY A 115 -2.45 -15.97 -34.46
C GLY A 115 -1.94 -17.21 -33.73
N GLU A 116 -1.06 -17.02 -32.74
CA GLU A 116 -0.92 -17.99 -31.66
C GLU A 116 -1.99 -17.72 -30.61
N GLY A 117 -3.07 -18.52 -30.68
CA GLY A 117 -4.07 -18.64 -29.65
C GLY A 117 -3.47 -19.26 -28.38
N GLY A 118 -3.12 -18.42 -27.43
CA GLY A 118 -2.80 -18.81 -26.05
C GLY A 118 -2.97 -17.58 -25.17
N GLY A 119 -3.89 -17.62 -24.21
CA GLY A 119 -4.10 -16.51 -23.28
C GLY A 119 -2.79 -16.16 -22.58
N ILE A 120 -2.16 -15.06 -22.99
CA ILE A 120 -0.86 -14.64 -22.46
C ILE A 120 -1.07 -14.21 -21.01
N VAL A 121 -0.76 -15.10 -20.08
CA VAL A 121 -0.71 -14.80 -18.64
C VAL A 121 0.47 -13.84 -18.41
N SER A 122 0.21 -12.53 -18.42
CA SER A 122 1.23 -11.54 -18.04
C SER A 122 1.42 -11.57 -16.53
N SER A 123 2.56 -12.08 -16.05
CA SER A 123 2.92 -11.93 -14.64
C SER A 123 3.13 -10.45 -14.37
N SER A 124 2.23 -9.83 -13.59
CA SER A 124 2.46 -8.46 -13.12
C SER A 124 3.60 -8.51 -12.11
N ARG A 125 4.81 -8.16 -12.55
CA ARG A 125 5.99 -8.13 -11.67
C ARG A 125 5.83 -6.94 -10.72
N ALA A 126 5.92 -7.22 -9.42
CA ALA A 126 5.80 -6.20 -8.38
C ALA A 126 7.10 -6.08 -7.58
N TYR A 127 7.41 -4.86 -7.18
CA TYR A 127 8.60 -4.50 -6.44
C TYR A 127 8.19 -3.94 -5.08
N LEU A 128 8.69 -4.55 -4.01
CA LEU A 128 8.45 -4.13 -2.65
C LEU A 128 9.63 -3.25 -2.20
N PHE A 129 9.35 -2.00 -1.86
CA PHE A 129 10.32 -1.09 -1.28
C PHE A 129 10.19 -1.06 0.24
N ASP A 130 11.32 -1.26 0.90
CA ASP A 130 11.49 -1.08 2.33
C ASP A 130 12.13 0.27 2.63
N PRO A 131 11.37 1.23 3.19
CA PRO A 131 11.87 2.57 3.47
C PRO A 131 12.81 2.61 4.67
N TYR A 132 12.84 1.60 5.54
CA TYR A 132 13.72 1.58 6.71
C TYR A 132 15.14 1.20 6.32
N GLU A 133 15.27 0.19 5.48
CA GLU A 133 16.56 -0.32 4.98
C GLU A 133 16.95 0.29 3.62
N VAL A 134 16.06 1.12 3.03
CA VAL A 134 16.19 1.69 1.68
C VAL A 134 16.50 0.59 0.66
N LYS A 135 15.73 -0.51 0.73
CA LYS A 135 16.01 -1.73 -0.02
C LYS A 135 14.81 -2.17 -0.84
N TRP A 136 15.10 -2.67 -2.04
CA TRP A 136 14.10 -3.23 -2.95
C TRP A 136 14.11 -4.75 -2.90
N TYR A 137 12.92 -5.34 -2.89
CA TYR A 137 12.68 -6.76 -3.00
C TYR A 137 11.77 -7.04 -4.19
N THR A 138 11.96 -8.18 -4.83
CA THR A 138 11.01 -8.68 -5.83
C THR A 138 10.10 -9.70 -5.14
N ILE A 139 8.79 -9.52 -5.29
CA ILE A 139 7.79 -10.48 -4.79
C ILE A 139 7.19 -11.24 -5.95
N SER A 140 7.04 -12.55 -5.79
CA SER A 140 6.30 -13.39 -6.72
C SER A 140 4.81 -13.10 -6.53
N PHE A 141 4.21 -12.43 -7.51
CA PHE A 141 2.79 -12.09 -7.45
C PHE A 141 1.95 -13.27 -7.98
N PRO A 142 0.83 -13.62 -7.33
CA PRO A 142 -0.10 -14.60 -7.88
C PRO A 142 -0.71 -14.07 -9.18
N ILE A 143 -1.23 -15.00 -9.97
CA ILE A 143 -1.84 -14.72 -11.28
C ILE A 143 -3.17 -13.99 -11.04
N ILE A 144 -3.12 -12.67 -10.98
CA ILE A 144 -4.31 -11.84 -11.21
C ILE A 144 -4.61 -11.91 -12.71
N PRO A 145 -5.87 -12.16 -13.12
CA PRO A 145 -6.24 -12.19 -14.54
C PRO A 145 -5.83 -10.90 -15.26
N LEU A 146 -5.61 -11.00 -16.58
CA LEU A 146 -5.48 -9.82 -17.43
C LEU A 146 -6.74 -8.95 -17.35
N GLY A 147 -6.58 -7.65 -17.57
CA GLY A 147 -7.68 -6.68 -17.50
C GLY A 147 -8.04 -6.24 -16.07
N PHE A 148 -7.11 -6.40 -15.13
CA PHE A 148 -7.21 -5.85 -13.78
C PHE A 148 -5.99 -5.01 -13.43
N SER A 149 -6.25 -3.90 -12.75
CA SER A 149 -5.24 -2.99 -12.22
C SER A 149 -5.34 -2.85 -10.70
N PRO A 150 -4.21 -2.65 -10.00
CA PRO A 150 -4.23 -2.37 -8.57
C PRO A 150 -4.81 -0.97 -8.34
N ALA A 151 -5.87 -0.87 -7.54
CA ALA A 151 -6.58 0.38 -7.32
C ALA A 151 -6.27 1.03 -5.96
N THR A 152 -6.15 0.22 -4.91
CA THR A 152 -5.90 0.69 -3.54
C THR A 152 -5.38 -0.43 -2.65
N SER A 153 -4.92 -0.11 -1.43
CA SER A 153 -4.40 -1.08 -0.46
C SER A 153 -4.68 -0.65 0.97
N SER A 154 -4.93 -1.62 1.86
CA SER A 154 -5.11 -1.39 3.30
C SER A 154 -4.88 -2.67 4.09
N GLY A 155 -4.33 -2.57 5.30
CA GLY A 155 -4.11 -3.73 6.17
C GLY A 155 -3.24 -4.85 5.58
N GLY A 156 -2.35 -4.53 4.65
CA GLY A 156 -1.52 -5.51 3.93
C GLY A 156 -2.23 -6.20 2.75
N LEU A 157 -3.49 -5.86 2.47
CA LEU A 157 -4.23 -6.33 1.29
C LEU A 157 -4.16 -5.31 0.15
N VAL A 158 -4.17 -5.80 -1.09
CA VAL A 158 -4.26 -5.02 -2.32
C VAL A 158 -5.59 -5.30 -2.99
N CYS A 159 -6.33 -4.25 -3.33
CA CYS A 159 -7.56 -4.33 -4.10
C CYS A 159 -7.26 -4.12 -5.59
N TRP A 160 -7.73 -5.07 -6.40
CA TRP A 160 -7.66 -5.02 -7.86
C TRP A 160 -9.05 -4.77 -8.42
N VAL A 161 -9.13 -3.95 -9.46
CA VAL A 161 -10.40 -3.61 -10.12
C VAL A 161 -10.27 -3.85 -11.62
N SER A 162 -11.34 -4.33 -12.24
CA SER A 162 -11.39 -4.56 -13.68
C SER A 162 -11.24 -3.25 -14.47
N ASP A 163 -10.36 -3.27 -15.47
CA ASP A 163 -10.03 -2.13 -16.32
C ASP A 163 -11.20 -1.76 -17.24
N GLU A 164 -11.90 -2.77 -17.76
CA GLU A 164 -12.97 -2.59 -18.74
C GLU A 164 -14.17 -1.79 -18.17
N PRO A 165 -14.83 -0.95 -19.01
CA PRO A 165 -16.05 -0.24 -18.61
C PRO A 165 -17.18 -1.22 -18.28
N GLY A 166 -18.02 -0.86 -17.31
CA GLY A 166 -19.19 -1.65 -16.95
C GLY A 166 -19.25 -1.98 -15.47
N LEU A 167 -19.94 -3.06 -15.12
CA LEU A 167 -19.94 -3.55 -13.74
C LEU A 167 -18.52 -3.94 -13.35
N LYS A 168 -18.05 -3.43 -12.21
CA LYS A 168 -16.68 -3.66 -11.78
C LYS A 168 -16.59 -4.98 -11.05
N ASN A 169 -15.60 -5.78 -11.45
CA ASN A 169 -15.17 -6.96 -10.71
C ASN A 169 -13.99 -6.57 -9.84
N LEU A 170 -13.93 -7.12 -8.62
CA LEU A 170 -12.89 -6.79 -7.65
C LEU A 170 -12.24 -8.05 -7.10
N TYR A 171 -10.92 -7.98 -6.88
CA TYR A 171 -10.17 -8.99 -6.13
C TYR A 171 -9.47 -8.34 -4.94
N LEU A 172 -9.58 -8.99 -3.78
CA LEU A 172 -8.70 -8.72 -2.64
C LEU A 172 -7.56 -9.74 -2.65
N HIS A 173 -6.35 -9.23 -2.62
CA HIS A 173 -5.14 -10.03 -2.72
C HIS A 173 -4.21 -9.77 -1.53
N ASN A 174 -3.72 -10.84 -0.91
CA ASN A 174 -2.64 -10.77 0.08
C ASN A 174 -1.30 -11.14 -0.58
N PRO A 175 -0.40 -10.17 -0.83
CA PRO A 175 0.87 -10.38 -1.52
C PRO A 175 1.88 -11.22 -0.75
N VAL A 176 1.71 -11.38 0.57
CA VAL A 176 2.66 -12.12 1.41
C VAL A 176 2.38 -13.61 1.36
N VAL A 177 1.11 -14.01 1.42
CA VAL A 177 0.70 -15.43 1.37
C VAL A 177 0.17 -15.87 -0.01
N GLY A 178 -0.01 -14.93 -0.94
CA GLY A 178 -0.47 -15.19 -2.30
C GLY A 178 -1.97 -15.51 -2.43
N SER A 179 -2.78 -15.30 -1.38
CA SER A 179 -4.21 -15.59 -1.42
C SER A 179 -4.97 -14.51 -2.19
N VAL A 180 -5.90 -14.92 -3.05
CA VAL A 180 -6.77 -14.04 -3.83
C VAL A 180 -8.23 -14.40 -3.55
N THR A 181 -9.07 -13.40 -3.28
CA THR A 181 -10.52 -13.56 -3.06
C THR A 181 -11.27 -12.65 -4.01
N GLN A 182 -12.19 -13.20 -4.79
CA GLN A 182 -13.08 -12.41 -5.64
C GLN A 182 -14.25 -11.87 -4.80
N LEU A 183 -14.56 -10.59 -4.97
CA LEU A 183 -15.75 -9.99 -4.38
C LEU A 183 -16.93 -10.05 -5.36
N PRO A 184 -18.18 -10.00 -4.88
CA PRO A 184 -19.35 -9.84 -5.73
C PRO A 184 -19.20 -8.61 -6.66
N PRO A 185 -19.63 -8.69 -7.92
CA PRO A 185 -19.60 -7.54 -8.84
C PRO A 185 -20.42 -6.35 -8.32
N THR A 186 -20.03 -5.14 -8.70
CA THR A 186 -20.79 -3.92 -8.37
C THR A 186 -22.17 -3.92 -9.03
N ARG A 187 -23.08 -3.03 -8.58
CA ARG A 187 -24.40 -2.86 -9.20
C ARG A 187 -24.43 -1.69 -10.18
N ARG A 188 -23.64 -0.65 -9.96
CA ARG A 188 -23.51 0.45 -10.93
C ARG A 188 -22.36 0.18 -11.91
N PRO A 189 -22.62 0.34 -13.23
CA PRO A 189 -21.57 0.42 -14.22
C PRO A 189 -20.68 1.63 -13.99
N ARG A 190 -19.36 1.46 -14.08
CA ARG A 190 -18.38 2.53 -13.91
C ARG A 190 -17.27 2.40 -14.95
N LEU A 191 -16.65 3.51 -15.34
CA LEU A 191 -15.47 3.49 -16.22
C LEU A 191 -14.17 3.55 -15.38
N PHE A 192 -13.84 4.69 -14.76
CA PHE A 192 -12.68 4.85 -13.87
C PHE A 192 -13.08 5.36 -12.47
N PRO A 193 -13.69 4.51 -11.64
CA PRO A 193 -14.13 4.94 -10.33
C PRO A 193 -12.96 5.20 -9.39
N SER A 194 -13.16 6.12 -8.44
CA SER A 194 -12.29 6.18 -7.27
C SER A 194 -12.60 5.04 -6.33
N VAL A 195 -11.53 4.38 -5.84
CA VAL A 195 -11.65 3.19 -4.99
C VAL A 195 -11.03 3.47 -3.63
N GLY A 196 -11.79 3.21 -2.57
CA GLY A 196 -11.35 3.23 -1.19
C GLY A 196 -11.40 1.84 -0.57
N LEU A 197 -10.40 1.51 0.24
CA LEU A 197 -10.34 0.27 1.02
C LEU A 197 -9.92 0.60 2.45
N SER A 198 -10.65 0.08 3.43
CA SER A 198 -10.28 0.11 4.83
C SER A 198 -10.34 -1.30 5.40
N VAL A 199 -9.23 -1.77 5.95
CA VAL A 199 -9.15 -3.09 6.58
C VAL A 199 -8.84 -2.88 8.05
N THR A 200 -9.74 -3.37 8.90
CA THR A 200 -9.60 -3.40 10.35
C THR A 200 -9.58 -4.85 10.84
N PRO A 201 -9.21 -5.11 12.11
CA PRO A 201 -9.30 -6.47 12.66
C PRO A 201 -10.71 -7.07 12.65
N SER A 202 -11.75 -6.24 12.50
CA SER A 202 -13.16 -6.64 12.58
C SER A 202 -13.94 -6.41 11.29
N SER A 203 -13.37 -5.74 10.29
CA SER A 203 -14.08 -5.42 9.05
C SER A 203 -13.18 -5.21 7.86
N VAL A 204 -13.74 -5.43 6.67
CA VAL A 204 -13.21 -4.96 5.40
C VAL A 204 -14.27 -4.11 4.72
N ASP A 205 -13.95 -2.85 4.47
CA ASP A 205 -14.85 -1.86 3.90
C ASP A 205 -14.30 -1.39 2.55
N LEU A 206 -15.12 -1.45 1.51
CA LEU A 206 -14.82 -0.93 0.18
C LEU A 206 -15.81 0.15 -0.22
N ILE A 207 -15.31 1.15 -0.94
CA ILE A 207 -16.09 2.24 -1.51
C ILE A 207 -15.68 2.42 -2.96
N LEU A 208 -16.65 2.49 -3.87
CA LEU A 208 -16.44 2.89 -5.25
C LEU A 208 -17.28 4.11 -5.54
N ALA A 209 -16.66 5.19 -6.03
CA ALA A 209 -17.37 6.43 -6.33
C ALA A 209 -16.98 7.05 -7.66
N GLY A 210 -17.99 7.64 -8.29
CA GLY A 210 -17.83 8.39 -9.54
C GLY A 210 -17.75 7.53 -10.79
N ASP A 211 -17.68 8.26 -11.90
CA ASP A 211 -17.66 7.76 -13.28
C ASP A 211 -18.75 6.73 -13.59
N ASP A 212 -20.00 7.03 -13.20
CA ASP A 212 -21.17 6.15 -13.27
C ASP A 212 -21.64 5.78 -14.70
N MET A 213 -20.89 6.12 -15.75
CA MET A 213 -21.25 5.86 -17.16
C MET A 213 -22.68 6.33 -17.56
N ILE A 214 -23.25 7.31 -16.85
CA ILE A 214 -24.67 7.71 -17.03
C ILE A 214 -24.86 8.47 -18.36
N SER A 215 -23.88 9.28 -18.78
CA SER A 215 -23.88 9.98 -20.08
C SER A 215 -22.56 10.74 -20.28
N PRO A 216 -22.03 10.83 -21.51
CA PRO A 216 -20.90 11.71 -21.82
C PRO A 216 -21.20 13.21 -21.58
N TYR A 217 -22.48 13.60 -21.46
CA TYR A 217 -22.91 14.99 -21.29
C TYR A 217 -23.47 15.30 -19.89
N ALA A 218 -23.66 14.29 -19.03
CA ALA A 218 -24.34 14.45 -17.74
C ALA A 218 -23.54 13.89 -16.55
N VAL A 219 -22.39 14.50 -16.27
CA VAL A 219 -21.54 14.23 -15.08
C VAL A 219 -22.16 14.77 -13.76
N LYS A 220 -23.47 15.03 -13.72
CA LYS A 220 -24.08 15.85 -12.66
C LYS A 220 -24.61 15.06 -11.46
N ASN A 221 -24.67 13.73 -11.54
CA ASN A 221 -25.27 12.86 -10.53
C ASN A 221 -24.41 11.62 -10.25
N LEU A 222 -23.12 11.84 -9.98
CA LEU A 222 -22.22 10.74 -9.61
C LEU A 222 -22.67 10.12 -8.29
N THR A 223 -22.49 8.81 -8.16
CA THR A 223 -22.83 8.07 -6.94
C THR A 223 -21.62 7.34 -6.38
N ALA A 224 -21.74 6.92 -5.13
CA ALA A 224 -20.85 5.95 -4.51
C ALA A 224 -21.64 4.74 -4.06
N GLU A 225 -21.04 3.56 -4.16
CA GLU A 225 -21.53 2.32 -3.56
C GLU A 225 -20.52 1.82 -2.52
N THR A 226 -21.02 1.18 -1.46
CA THR A 226 -20.19 0.59 -0.42
C THR A 226 -20.41 -0.91 -0.29
N PHE A 227 -19.38 -1.61 0.18
CA PHE A 227 -19.40 -3.03 0.46
C PHE A 227 -18.67 -3.29 1.77
N HIS A 228 -19.28 -4.09 2.63
CA HIS A 228 -18.79 -4.39 3.97
C HIS A 228 -18.64 -5.90 4.14
N ILE A 229 -17.56 -6.32 4.77
CA ILE A 229 -17.35 -7.69 5.29
C ILE A 229 -17.09 -7.58 6.78
N ASP A 230 -17.79 -8.36 7.58
CA ASP A 230 -17.58 -8.42 9.03
C ASP A 230 -16.53 -9.49 9.43
N SER A 231 -16.21 -9.55 10.73
CA SER A 231 -15.28 -10.55 11.28
C SER A 231 -15.75 -11.99 11.15
N ASN A 232 -17.04 -12.21 10.91
CA ASN A 232 -17.66 -13.53 10.81
C ASN A 232 -17.71 -14.01 9.35
N GLY A 233 -17.26 -13.17 8.40
CA GLY A 233 -17.27 -13.45 6.97
C GLY A 233 -18.61 -13.18 6.31
N PHE A 234 -19.59 -12.60 7.02
CA PHE A 234 -20.78 -12.09 6.36
C PHE A 234 -20.44 -10.81 5.61
N TYR A 235 -20.99 -10.68 4.42
CA TYR A 235 -20.77 -9.51 3.58
C TYR A 235 -22.10 -8.90 3.13
N SER A 236 -22.09 -7.58 2.94
CA SER A 236 -23.25 -6.84 2.44
C SER A 236 -23.43 -7.01 0.93
N VAL A 237 -24.59 -6.64 0.40
CA VAL A 237 -24.74 -6.37 -1.03
C VAL A 237 -24.21 -4.96 -1.32
N TRP A 238 -23.72 -4.72 -2.54
CA TRP A 238 -23.46 -3.37 -3.08
C TRP A 238 -24.77 -2.60 -3.28
N ASP A 239 -25.43 -2.20 -2.19
CA ASP A 239 -26.77 -1.58 -2.26
C ASP A 239 -26.81 -0.17 -1.66
N THR A 240 -25.89 0.14 -0.75
CA THR A 240 -25.79 1.49 -0.16
C THR A 240 -25.27 2.46 -1.20
N THR A 241 -26.19 3.12 -1.90
CA THR A 241 -25.85 4.17 -2.87
C THR A 241 -25.93 5.54 -2.19
N SER A 242 -24.89 6.36 -2.31
CA SER A 242 -24.93 7.77 -1.90
C SER A 242 -24.68 8.70 -3.08
N PRO A 243 -25.44 9.80 -3.21
CA PRO A 243 -25.16 10.82 -4.21
C PRO A 243 -23.93 11.64 -3.81
N LEU A 244 -23.00 11.83 -4.75
CA LEU A 244 -21.90 12.75 -4.56
C LEU A 244 -22.39 14.21 -4.70
N PRO A 245 -21.65 15.18 -4.14
CA PRO A 245 -21.90 16.57 -4.39
C PRO A 245 -21.91 16.89 -5.89
N ARG A 246 -22.72 17.85 -6.32
CA ARG A 246 -22.80 18.23 -7.75
C ARG A 246 -21.47 18.78 -8.26
N LEU A 247 -21.20 18.57 -9.55
CA LEU A 247 -20.01 19.07 -10.25
C LEU A 247 -18.73 18.58 -9.58
N CYS A 248 -18.52 17.26 -9.60
CA CYS A 248 -17.29 16.63 -9.14
C CYS A 248 -16.53 15.99 -10.30
N SER A 249 -15.20 15.94 -10.17
CA SER A 249 -14.26 15.28 -11.08
C SER A 249 -13.26 14.46 -10.26
N LEU A 250 -13.35 13.13 -10.34
CA LEU A 250 -12.59 12.17 -9.52
C LEU A 250 -11.48 11.50 -10.33
N GLU A 251 -10.50 12.29 -10.79
CA GLU A 251 -9.49 11.84 -11.76
C GLU A 251 -8.37 10.96 -11.18
N SER A 252 -8.20 10.91 -9.85
CA SER A 252 -7.11 10.15 -9.23
C SER A 252 -7.33 8.64 -9.17
N GLY A 253 -8.59 8.18 -9.26
CA GLY A 253 -8.96 6.77 -9.04
C GLY A 253 -8.74 6.27 -7.61
N GLN A 254 -8.29 7.12 -6.69
CA GLN A 254 -7.86 6.72 -5.35
C GLN A 254 -8.59 7.50 -4.25
N MET A 255 -8.96 6.78 -3.18
CA MET A 255 -9.40 7.36 -1.92
C MET A 255 -8.44 7.01 -0.79
N VAL A 256 -8.28 7.92 0.16
CA VAL A 256 -7.60 7.68 1.43
C VAL A 256 -8.62 7.55 2.55
N HIS A 257 -8.42 6.62 3.46
CA HIS A 257 -9.32 6.38 4.58
C HIS A 257 -8.67 6.80 5.89
N SER A 258 -9.44 7.49 6.75
CA SER A 258 -9.05 7.73 8.13
C SER A 258 -10.26 7.93 9.03
N HIS A 259 -10.21 7.33 10.22
CA HIS A 259 -11.20 7.49 11.29
C HIS A 259 -12.66 7.32 10.81
N GLY A 260 -12.94 6.26 10.03
CA GLY A 260 -14.29 5.96 9.54
C GLY A 260 -14.76 6.84 8.38
N ARG A 261 -13.89 7.70 7.85
CA ARG A 261 -14.18 8.58 6.72
C ARG A 261 -13.25 8.29 5.56
N SER A 262 -13.74 8.48 4.35
CA SER A 262 -12.96 8.33 3.12
C SER A 262 -12.90 9.65 2.38
N TYR A 263 -11.72 9.95 1.81
CA TYR A 263 -11.43 11.22 1.19
C TYR A 263 -10.85 11.01 -0.21
N CYS A 264 -11.26 11.82 -1.17
CA CYS A 264 -10.65 11.83 -2.50
C CYS A 264 -10.54 13.26 -3.05
N MET A 265 -9.64 13.43 -4.01
CA MET A 265 -9.46 14.71 -4.67
C MET A 265 -10.61 14.97 -5.64
N ASN A 266 -11.11 16.21 -5.62
CA ASN A 266 -11.94 16.77 -6.67
C ASN A 266 -11.08 17.70 -7.52
N TYR A 267 -11.03 17.49 -8.84
CA TYR A 267 -10.09 18.20 -9.73
C TYR A 267 -10.67 19.46 -10.37
N SER A 268 -12.00 19.59 -10.45
CA SER A 268 -12.67 20.73 -11.09
C SER A 268 -13.82 21.28 -10.24
N PRO A 269 -13.61 22.39 -9.50
CA PRO A 269 -12.31 22.96 -9.09
C PRO A 269 -11.66 22.15 -7.96
N PHE A 270 -10.36 22.38 -7.73
CA PHE A 270 -9.62 21.71 -6.65
C PHE A 270 -10.30 21.85 -5.28
N SER A 271 -10.71 20.71 -4.75
CA SER A 271 -11.28 20.51 -3.41
C SER A 271 -11.07 19.06 -3.00
N VAL A 272 -11.43 18.73 -1.76
CA VAL A 272 -11.44 17.36 -1.26
C VAL A 272 -12.89 16.96 -1.01
N LEU A 273 -13.30 15.81 -1.53
CA LEU A 273 -14.57 15.19 -1.15
C LEU A 273 -14.32 14.33 0.07
N ALA A 274 -15.18 14.46 1.07
CA ALA A 274 -15.17 13.62 2.25
C ALA A 274 -16.49 12.86 2.31
N TYR A 275 -16.40 11.57 2.62
CA TYR A 275 -17.50 10.66 2.83
C TYR A 275 -17.44 10.11 4.23
N ASP A 276 -18.53 10.28 4.96
CA ASP A 276 -18.74 9.58 6.22
C ASP A 276 -19.57 8.33 5.97
N VAL A 277 -18.94 7.18 6.17
CA VAL A 277 -19.54 5.87 5.93
C VAL A 277 -20.74 5.66 6.87
N SER A 278 -20.64 6.15 8.11
CA SER A 278 -21.66 5.93 9.14
C SER A 278 -22.97 6.68 8.88
N SER A 279 -22.87 7.94 8.44
CA SER A 279 -24.03 8.77 8.08
C SER A 279 -24.42 8.69 6.61
N ASN A 280 -23.66 7.94 5.80
CA ASN A 280 -23.83 7.82 4.36
C ASN A 280 -23.88 9.20 3.65
N ALA A 281 -23.05 10.14 4.10
CA ALA A 281 -23.10 11.54 3.67
C ALA A 281 -21.77 12.00 3.06
N TRP A 282 -21.88 12.79 1.98
CA TRP A 282 -20.74 13.44 1.33
C TRP A 282 -20.75 14.96 1.53
N TRP A 283 -19.57 15.55 1.65
CA TRP A 283 -19.41 17.00 1.61
C TRP A 283 -18.11 17.42 0.93
N LYS A 284 -18.03 18.70 0.55
CA LYS A 284 -16.84 19.30 -0.06
C LYS A 284 -16.03 20.05 0.99
N ILE A 285 -14.73 19.82 1.02
CA ILE A 285 -13.74 20.57 1.79
C ILE A 285 -12.92 21.40 0.81
N GLN A 286 -12.80 22.70 1.06
CA GLN A 286 -12.03 23.58 0.20
C GLN A 286 -10.53 23.23 0.26
N ALA A 287 -9.88 23.01 -0.88
CA ALA A 287 -8.44 22.78 -0.92
C ALA A 287 -7.69 24.10 -0.60
N PRO A 288 -6.56 24.03 0.14
CA PRO A 288 -5.68 25.17 0.32
C PRO A 288 -5.11 25.58 -1.03
N MET A 289 -4.95 26.88 -1.27
CA MET A 289 -4.38 27.41 -2.52
C MET A 289 -5.02 26.85 -3.81
N ARG A 290 -6.31 26.45 -3.81
CA ARG A 290 -7.03 25.76 -4.90
C ARG A 290 -6.89 26.29 -6.33
N ARG A 291 -6.39 27.52 -6.54
CA ARG A 291 -6.16 28.12 -7.87
C ARG A 291 -4.72 27.97 -8.37
N PHE A 292 -3.83 27.43 -7.53
CA PHE A 292 -2.38 27.40 -7.73
C PHE A 292 -1.80 26.00 -7.53
N LEU A 293 -2.64 25.00 -7.24
CA LEU A 293 -2.19 23.62 -7.05
C LEU A 293 -1.86 22.99 -8.40
N ARG A 294 -0.77 22.23 -8.43
CA ARG A 294 -0.40 21.32 -9.51
C ARG A 294 -0.09 19.95 -8.92
N SER A 295 -0.62 18.91 -9.57
CA SER A 295 -0.50 17.51 -9.14
C SER A 295 -0.89 17.26 -7.67
N PRO A 296 -2.06 17.74 -7.21
CA PRO A 296 -2.48 17.49 -5.83
C PRO A 296 -2.76 16.00 -5.59
N CYS A 297 -2.23 15.49 -4.49
CA CYS A 297 -2.39 14.11 -4.03
C CYS A 297 -2.80 14.11 -2.57
N LEU A 298 -3.76 13.26 -2.20
CA LEU A 298 -4.09 12.99 -0.81
C LEU A 298 -3.37 11.74 -0.34
N VAL A 299 -2.80 11.81 0.85
CA VAL A 299 -2.16 10.67 1.52
C VAL A 299 -2.64 10.58 2.97
N GLU A 300 -2.66 9.36 3.49
CA GLU A 300 -2.85 9.11 4.93
C GLU A 300 -1.48 8.93 5.58
N SER A 301 -1.30 9.56 6.75
CA SER A 301 -0.12 9.38 7.59
C SER A 301 -0.48 9.46 9.07
N ASN A 302 -0.35 8.34 9.78
CA ASN A 302 -0.64 8.18 11.21
C ASN A 302 -2.04 8.69 11.61
N GLY A 303 -3.05 8.35 10.83
CA GLY A 303 -4.44 8.79 10.98
C GLY A 303 -4.73 10.18 10.41
N ASN A 304 -3.72 10.92 9.94
CA ASN A 304 -3.92 12.26 9.43
C ASN A 304 -4.09 12.26 7.92
N ILE A 305 -5.00 13.10 7.43
CA ILE A 305 -5.16 13.36 6.01
C ILE A 305 -4.23 14.51 5.63
N ILE A 306 -3.32 14.24 4.71
CA ILE A 306 -2.34 15.21 4.23
C ILE A 306 -2.56 15.43 2.73
N LEU A 307 -2.65 16.69 2.33
CA LEU A 307 -2.61 17.11 0.94
C LEU A 307 -1.18 17.45 0.58
N VAL A 308 -0.64 16.81 -0.45
CA VAL A 308 0.68 17.11 -1.03
C VAL A 308 0.45 17.68 -2.43
N ALA A 309 1.04 18.84 -2.73
CA ALA A 309 0.93 19.43 -4.06
C ALA A 309 2.11 20.35 -4.36
N ALA A 310 2.41 20.52 -5.64
CA ALA A 310 3.20 21.66 -6.08
C ALA A 310 2.33 22.91 -6.13
N VAL A 311 2.94 24.06 -5.85
CA VAL A 311 2.29 25.37 -5.92
C VAL A 311 2.96 26.20 -6.98
N GLU A 312 2.18 26.66 -7.95
CA GLU A 312 2.63 27.53 -9.03
C GLU A 312 1.78 28.78 -9.08
N LYS A 313 2.42 29.94 -8.93
CA LYS A 313 1.73 31.23 -8.92
C LYS A 313 2.38 32.17 -9.92
N SER A 314 1.80 32.25 -11.11
CA SER A 314 2.38 32.98 -12.25
C SER A 314 2.48 34.50 -12.11
N LYS A 315 1.78 35.13 -11.14
CA LYS A 315 1.64 36.61 -11.06
C LYS A 315 1.92 37.23 -9.68
N LEU A 316 2.39 36.47 -8.69
CA LEU A 316 2.62 36.96 -7.33
C LEU A 316 3.94 36.38 -6.80
N ASN A 317 4.57 37.05 -5.82
CA ASN A 317 5.85 36.68 -5.17
C ASN A 317 5.78 35.37 -4.33
N VAL A 318 4.96 34.40 -4.73
CA VAL A 318 4.91 33.08 -4.08
C VAL A 318 5.86 32.16 -4.83
N PRO A 319 6.93 31.67 -4.18
CA PRO A 319 7.90 30.80 -4.84
C PRO A 319 7.25 29.46 -5.20
N ARG A 320 7.64 28.94 -6.38
CA ARG A 320 7.34 27.56 -6.76
C ARG A 320 7.94 26.63 -5.72
N SER A 321 7.12 25.74 -5.21
CA SER A 321 7.47 24.85 -4.11
C SER A 321 6.52 23.66 -4.05
N LEU A 322 7.01 22.53 -3.54
CA LEU A 322 6.18 21.41 -3.12
C LEU A 322 5.84 21.59 -1.64
N ARG A 323 4.55 21.47 -1.31
CA ARG A 323 4.04 21.77 0.03
C ARG A 323 3.08 20.70 0.51
N MET A 324 2.96 20.64 1.84
CA MET A 324 2.12 19.68 2.54
C MET A 324 1.21 20.42 3.51
N TRP A 325 -0.07 20.05 3.50
CA TRP A 325 -1.06 20.55 4.44
C TRP A 325 -1.76 19.41 5.14
N ILE A 326 -1.95 19.52 6.44
CA ILE A 326 -2.72 18.57 7.25
C ILE A 326 -4.15 19.09 7.44
N LEU A 327 -5.12 18.19 7.27
CA LEU A 327 -6.52 18.48 7.60
C LEU A 327 -6.66 18.56 9.13
N GLN A 328 -7.15 19.69 9.62
CA GLN A 328 -7.34 19.94 11.05
C GLN A 328 -8.51 19.11 11.60
N GLY A 329 -8.52 18.87 12.92
CA GLY A 329 -9.55 18.06 13.60
C GLY A 329 -10.99 18.54 13.41
N CYS A 330 -11.22 19.80 13.04
CA CYS A 330 -12.53 20.31 12.64
C CYS A 330 -13.05 19.73 11.30
N GLY A 331 -12.21 18.99 10.56
CA GLY A 331 -12.57 18.27 9.34
C GLY A 331 -12.78 19.16 8.11
N THR A 332 -12.53 20.47 8.19
CA THR A 332 -12.80 21.42 7.09
C THR A 332 -11.70 22.44 6.83
N GLN A 333 -10.74 22.59 7.74
CA GLN A 333 -9.64 23.55 7.64
C GLN A 333 -8.30 22.85 7.44
N TRP A 334 -7.39 23.51 6.75
CA TRP A 334 -6.05 23.01 6.46
C TRP A 334 -4.99 23.86 7.15
N ALA A 335 -3.97 23.22 7.73
CA ALA A 335 -2.76 23.90 8.16
C ALA A 335 -1.58 23.41 7.33
N GLU A 336 -0.74 24.32 6.89
CA GLU A 336 0.50 23.96 6.21
C GLU A 336 1.49 23.43 7.24
N ILE A 337 2.08 22.27 6.97
CA ILE A 337 3.00 21.60 7.91
C ILE A 337 4.43 21.57 7.40
N GLU A 338 4.62 21.43 6.09
CA GLU A 338 5.95 21.24 5.51
C GLU A 338 6.04 21.89 4.13
N ARG A 339 7.25 22.33 3.81
CA ARG A 339 7.63 22.82 2.48
C ARG A 339 8.96 22.19 2.08
N MET A 340 9.02 21.66 0.87
CA MET A 340 10.28 21.18 0.30
C MET A 340 11.28 22.33 0.23
N PRO A 341 12.52 22.17 0.75
CA PRO A 341 13.56 23.18 0.65
C PRO A 341 13.83 23.60 -0.80
N GLN A 342 14.07 24.89 -1.05
CA GLN A 342 14.08 25.43 -2.41
C GLN A 342 15.14 24.78 -3.33
N GLN A 343 16.32 24.45 -2.79
CA GLN A 343 17.38 23.77 -3.54
C GLN A 343 16.93 22.37 -3.98
N LEU A 344 16.29 21.62 -3.08
CA LEU A 344 15.75 20.29 -3.40
C LEU A 344 14.60 20.39 -4.40
N TYR A 345 13.73 21.40 -4.26
CA TYR A 345 12.63 21.62 -5.20
C TYR A 345 13.12 21.94 -6.61
N ALA A 346 14.21 22.70 -6.76
CA ALA A 346 14.80 22.97 -8.08
C ALA A 346 15.24 21.67 -8.79
N HIS A 347 15.89 20.75 -8.06
CA HIS A 347 16.23 19.43 -8.60
C HIS A 347 14.99 18.59 -8.91
N PHE A 348 13.99 18.62 -8.03
CA PHE A 348 12.72 17.91 -8.24
C PHE A 348 11.99 18.42 -9.48
N GLU A 349 11.86 19.73 -9.66
CA GLU A 349 11.22 20.37 -10.82
C GLU A 349 11.95 20.02 -12.12
N GLN A 350 13.29 19.97 -12.08
CA GLN A 350 14.10 19.52 -13.22
C GLN A 350 13.83 18.06 -13.59
N LEU A 351 13.63 17.18 -12.60
CA LEU A 351 13.32 15.76 -12.87
C LEU A 351 11.86 15.57 -13.28
N GLU A 352 10.93 16.38 -12.77
CA GLU A 352 9.49 16.26 -13.01
C GLU A 352 9.06 16.86 -14.35
N GLU A 353 9.73 17.92 -14.80
CA GLU A 353 9.53 18.58 -16.11
C GLU A 353 8.06 18.84 -16.46
N GLY A 354 7.21 19.13 -15.46
CA GLY A 354 5.79 19.39 -15.65
C GLY A 354 4.92 18.16 -15.93
N ARG A 355 5.47 16.93 -15.90
CA ARG A 355 4.71 15.68 -16.12
C ARG A 355 3.76 15.35 -14.98
N GLY A 356 3.93 15.98 -13.82
CA GLY A 356 3.21 15.66 -12.61
C GLY A 356 3.87 14.57 -11.78
N PHE A 357 3.33 14.40 -10.59
CA PHE A 357 3.76 13.38 -9.63
C PHE A 357 2.55 12.79 -8.91
N HIS A 358 2.76 11.62 -8.32
CA HIS A 358 1.82 10.95 -7.44
C HIS A 358 2.43 10.78 -6.05
N CYS A 359 1.58 10.66 -5.03
CA CYS A 359 2.02 10.39 -3.67
C CYS A 359 1.29 9.19 -3.10
N VAL A 360 1.99 8.41 -2.28
CA VAL A 360 1.41 7.38 -1.43
C VAL A 360 1.97 7.52 -0.02
N GLY A 361 1.10 7.39 0.98
CA GLY A 361 1.46 7.46 2.39
C GLY A 361 1.20 6.15 3.10
N SER A 362 2.06 5.81 4.06
CA SER A 362 1.81 4.73 5.01
C SER A 362 2.62 4.96 6.28
N GLY A 363 1.93 5.00 7.43
CA GLY A 363 2.58 5.31 8.70
C GLY A 363 3.19 6.70 8.68
N HIS A 364 4.49 6.81 8.97
CA HIS A 364 5.23 8.06 8.94
C HIS A 364 5.93 8.35 7.61
N PHE A 365 5.80 7.47 6.61
CA PHE A 365 6.42 7.66 5.30
C PHE A 365 5.43 8.19 4.27
N ILE A 366 5.91 9.13 3.46
CA ILE A 366 5.24 9.59 2.25
C ILE A 366 6.23 9.45 1.10
N ILE A 367 5.86 8.70 0.08
CA ILE A 367 6.65 8.51 -1.13
C ILE A 367 6.07 9.40 -2.22
N ILE A 368 6.95 10.15 -2.90
CA ILE A 368 6.62 11.01 -4.03
C ILE A 368 7.22 10.37 -5.28
N MET A 369 6.37 10.11 -6.28
CA MET A 369 6.74 9.43 -7.52
C MET A 369 6.53 10.36 -8.70
N ILE A 370 7.59 10.62 -9.45
CA ILE A 370 7.53 11.38 -10.70
C ILE A 370 7.11 10.42 -11.83
N LYS A 371 6.24 10.88 -12.73
CA LYS A 371 5.89 10.08 -13.91
C LYS A 371 7.11 9.91 -14.82
N ALA A 372 7.43 8.66 -15.15
CA ALA A 372 8.50 8.33 -16.10
C ALA A 372 8.17 8.85 -17.51
N LEU A 373 9.21 8.91 -18.37
CA LEU A 373 9.10 9.27 -19.78
C LEU A 373 8.35 8.24 -20.61
#